data_AF-R0K563-F1
#
_entry.id   AF-R0K563-F1
#
_cell.length_a   1.000
_cell.length_b   1.000
_cell.length_c   1.000
_cell.angle_alpha   90.00
_cell.angle_beta   90.00
_cell.angle_gamma   90.00
#
_symmetry.space_group_name_H-M   'P 1'
#
loop_
_entity.id
_entity.type
_entity.pdbx_description
1 polymer ?
#
loop_
_entity_poly.entity_id
_entity_poly.type
_entity_poly.pdbx_seq_one_letter_code
_entity_poly.pdbx_strand_id
1 'polypeptide(L)'
;MAAAETRRLLEQLMGEQLMSGTDQRAPQLSITDPKVCRSYLVGNCPHDLFTNTKNELGPCPKVHNEALKTEYQDADADQKRRWGFEFDYMRDMQHHIDSCNRKIDSAQRRLEKTPEEIRQTNALLKAINELTKSIDAGMLEIQIMGEEGMVNMAVQEFTKVRYKKAEKEERERELRALSDTGGPSGHQKLQVCDVCGAYLSRLDNDRRLADHFYGKMHLGYAQMRKSYDTLSKELKDRVPPRNSYAPSGGDMDRGSGGGWGGGGYGGGGGGYRGGRGRRGGRRGGW
;
A
#
# COMPACT_ATOMS: atom_id res chain seq x y z
N MET A 1 -45.10 26.57 -26.55
CA MET A 1 -43.88 26.76 -25.72
C MET A 1 -44.22 27.12 -24.28
N ALA A 2 -45.17 28.03 -24.01
CA ALA A 2 -45.55 28.42 -22.64
C ALA A 2 -46.02 27.27 -21.71
N ALA A 3 -46.77 26.29 -22.22
CA ALA A 3 -47.26 25.15 -21.40
C ALA A 3 -46.16 24.15 -21.02
N ALA A 4 -45.05 24.11 -21.75
CA ALA A 4 -43.92 23.23 -21.44
C ALA A 4 -43.03 23.85 -20.36
N GLU A 5 -42.87 25.18 -20.37
CA GLU A 5 -42.15 25.91 -19.31
C GLU A 5 -42.91 25.90 -17.98
N THR A 6 -44.23 26.08 -18.00
CA THR A 6 -45.04 26.01 -16.76
C THR A 6 -44.99 24.62 -16.13
N ARG A 7 -44.99 23.57 -16.95
CA ARG A 7 -44.84 22.18 -16.50
C ARG A 7 -43.46 21.94 -15.89
N ARG A 8 -42.40 22.44 -16.53
CA ARG A 8 -41.02 22.32 -16.04
C ARG A 8 -40.79 23.07 -14.73
N LEU A 9 -41.40 24.24 -14.57
CA LEU A 9 -41.35 25.03 -13.34
C LEU A 9 -42.13 24.34 -12.20
N LEU A 10 -43.27 23.72 -12.51
CA LEU A 10 -44.03 22.91 -11.56
C LEU A 10 -43.26 21.65 -11.13
N GLU A 11 -42.56 20.99 -12.05
CA GLU A 11 -41.67 19.85 -11.74
C GLU A 11 -40.51 20.26 -10.83
N GLN A 12 -39.98 21.47 -11.00
CA GLN A 12 -38.91 22.01 -10.17
C GLN A 12 -39.39 22.44 -8.77
N LEU A 13 -40.65 22.84 -8.62
CA LEU A 13 -41.28 23.24 -7.35
C LEU A 13 -41.86 22.06 -6.55
N MET A 14 -42.28 20.98 -7.22
CA MET A 14 -42.87 19.79 -6.58
C MET A 14 -41.86 18.66 -6.35
N GLY A 15 -40.59 18.87 -6.72
CA GLY A 15 -39.56 17.84 -6.68
C GLY A 15 -39.76 16.82 -7.79
N GLU A 16 -38.71 16.58 -8.56
CA GLU A 16 -38.67 15.62 -9.68
C GLU A 16 -39.05 14.18 -9.26
N GLN A 17 -39.08 13.92 -7.96
CA GLN A 17 -39.45 12.66 -7.33
C GLN A 17 -40.96 12.34 -7.35
N LEU A 18 -41.86 13.32 -7.53
CA LEU A 18 -43.30 13.10 -7.36
C LEU A 18 -44.07 12.80 -8.66
N MET A 19 -43.51 13.14 -9.84
CA MET A 19 -44.24 13.11 -11.12
C MET A 19 -43.64 12.21 -12.20
N SER A 20 -42.43 11.67 -11.98
CA SER A 20 -41.99 10.49 -12.72
C SER A 20 -42.67 9.30 -12.05
N GLY A 21 -43.58 8.63 -12.77
CA GLY A 21 -44.30 7.45 -12.31
C GLY A 21 -43.37 6.25 -12.09
N THR A 22 -42.44 6.35 -11.14
CA THR A 22 -41.72 5.24 -10.56
C THR A 22 -42.66 4.56 -9.58
N ASP A 23 -43.08 3.36 -9.99
CA ASP A 23 -43.82 2.36 -9.22
C ASP A 23 -44.04 2.70 -7.73
N GLN A 24 -45.29 3.01 -7.38
CA GLN A 24 -45.90 2.82 -6.05
C GLN A 24 -45.91 1.32 -5.62
N ARG A 25 -45.09 0.49 -6.28
CA ARG A 25 -44.87 -0.95 -6.15
C ARG A 25 -43.38 -1.29 -6.02
N ALA A 26 -42.49 -0.32 -5.74
CA ALA A 26 -41.23 -0.70 -5.13
C ALA A 26 -41.58 -1.40 -3.81
N PRO A 27 -41.24 -2.70 -3.62
CA PRO A 27 -41.50 -3.37 -2.36
C PRO A 27 -40.89 -2.51 -1.26
N GLN A 28 -41.64 -2.24 -0.21
CA GLN A 28 -41.13 -1.61 1.01
C GLN A 28 -40.06 -2.55 1.58
N LEU A 29 -38.84 -2.43 1.07
CA LEU A 29 -37.73 -3.29 1.44
C LEU A 29 -37.41 -2.96 2.90
N SER A 30 -37.54 -3.96 3.77
CA SER A 30 -37.14 -3.82 5.16
C SER A 30 -35.66 -3.42 5.24
N ILE A 31 -35.31 -2.64 6.25
CA ILE A 31 -33.93 -2.20 6.50
C ILE A 31 -32.93 -3.39 6.62
N THR A 32 -33.42 -4.57 6.94
CA THR A 32 -32.65 -5.82 7.07
C THR A 32 -32.49 -6.61 5.77
N ASP A 33 -33.08 -6.18 4.65
CA ASP A 33 -33.02 -6.92 3.39
C ASP A 33 -31.57 -6.95 2.85
N PRO A 34 -31.04 -8.12 2.46
CA PRO A 34 -29.70 -8.25 1.91
C PRO A 34 -29.42 -7.41 0.65
N LYS A 35 -30.45 -6.99 -0.08
CA LYS A 35 -30.34 -6.14 -1.28
C LYS A 35 -30.05 -4.68 -0.95
N VAL A 36 -30.30 -4.23 0.27
CA VAL A 36 -30.04 -2.84 0.69
C VAL A 36 -28.56 -2.66 1.03
N CYS A 37 -27.99 -1.53 0.62
CA CYS A 37 -26.59 -1.23 0.89
C CYS A 37 -26.39 -0.80 2.34
N ARG A 38 -26.01 -1.77 3.19
CA ARG A 38 -25.65 -1.53 4.60
C ARG A 38 -24.63 -0.39 4.76
N SER A 39 -23.65 -0.33 3.87
CA SER A 39 -22.58 0.67 3.86
C SER A 39 -23.08 2.09 3.54
N TYR A 40 -24.19 2.22 2.80
CA TYR A 40 -24.86 3.50 2.54
C TYR A 40 -25.75 3.94 3.71
N LEU A 41 -26.36 2.98 4.43
CA LEU A 41 -27.18 3.27 5.61
C LEU A 41 -26.34 3.82 6.77
N VAL A 42 -25.20 3.18 7.06
CA VAL A 42 -24.33 3.58 8.17
C VAL A 42 -23.55 4.86 7.84
N GLY A 43 -23.12 5.03 6.60
CA GLY A 43 -22.27 6.15 6.21
C GLY A 43 -22.29 6.45 4.72
N ASN A 44 -21.11 6.56 4.14
CA ASN A 44 -20.94 6.80 2.72
C ASN A 44 -20.48 5.50 2.06
N CYS A 45 -21.25 5.07 1.05
CA CYS A 45 -20.89 3.90 0.26
C CYS A 45 -19.63 4.19 -0.58
N PRO A 46 -18.62 3.30 -0.56
CA PRO A 46 -17.42 3.45 -1.39
C PRO A 46 -17.73 3.61 -2.88
N HIS A 47 -18.78 2.95 -3.39
CA HIS A 47 -19.18 3.07 -4.80
C HIS A 47 -19.66 4.47 -5.16
N ASP A 48 -20.30 5.18 -4.23
CA ASP A 48 -20.83 6.54 -4.45
C ASP A 48 -19.71 7.60 -4.33
N LEU A 49 -18.80 7.41 -3.36
CA LEU A 49 -17.64 8.28 -3.13
C LEU A 49 -16.69 8.35 -4.33
N PHE A 50 -16.57 7.26 -5.09
CA PHE A 50 -15.67 7.16 -6.22
C PHE A 50 -16.35 7.32 -7.59
N THR A 51 -17.59 7.77 -7.64
CA THR A 51 -18.23 8.16 -8.91
C THR A 51 -17.47 9.30 -9.57
N ASN A 52 -17.19 9.21 -10.87
CA ASN A 52 -16.46 10.28 -11.55
C ASN A 52 -14.93 10.08 -11.58
N THR A 53 -14.41 8.94 -11.15
CA THR A 53 -12.99 8.79 -10.79
C THR A 53 -12.30 7.59 -11.43
N LYS A 54 -10.97 7.63 -11.48
CA LYS A 54 -10.15 6.54 -12.03
C LYS A 54 -10.32 5.20 -11.28
N ASN A 55 -10.82 5.23 -10.05
CA ASN A 55 -11.08 4.04 -9.24
C ASN A 55 -12.59 3.69 -9.18
N GLU A 56 -13.36 4.06 -10.20
CA GLU A 56 -14.77 3.69 -10.30
C GLU A 56 -14.96 2.17 -10.23
N LEU A 57 -15.75 1.75 -9.25
CA LEU A 57 -16.19 0.36 -9.06
C LEU A 57 -17.49 0.08 -9.84
N GLY A 58 -18.03 1.09 -10.54
CA GLY A 58 -19.35 1.05 -11.17
C GLY A 58 -20.50 1.32 -10.19
N PRO A 59 -21.76 1.31 -10.68
CA PRO A 59 -22.95 1.52 -9.86
C PRO A 59 -23.02 0.46 -8.75
N CYS A 60 -23.49 0.85 -7.57
CA CYS A 60 -23.55 -0.07 -6.45
C CYS A 60 -24.47 -1.27 -6.79
N PRO A 61 -24.04 -2.52 -6.54
CA PRO A 61 -24.89 -3.69 -6.76
C PRO A 61 -26.06 -3.78 -5.76
N LYS A 62 -26.01 -2.97 -4.70
CA LYS A 62 -27.02 -2.89 -3.64
C LYS A 62 -27.80 -1.58 -3.80
N VAL A 63 -29.07 -1.61 -3.40
CA VAL A 63 -29.96 -0.45 -3.52
C VAL A 63 -29.60 0.59 -2.47
N HIS A 64 -29.42 1.85 -2.91
CA HIS A 64 -29.31 3.02 -2.05
C HIS A 64 -30.68 3.66 -1.92
N ASN A 65 -31.21 3.75 -0.69
CA ASN A 65 -32.48 4.42 -0.42
C ASN A 65 -32.27 5.39 0.76
N GLU A 66 -32.55 6.67 0.53
CA GLU A 66 -32.40 7.73 1.53
C GLU A 66 -33.39 7.59 2.69
N ALA A 67 -34.61 7.10 2.44
CA ALA A 67 -35.61 6.91 3.49
C ALA A 67 -35.14 5.91 4.56
N LEU A 68 -34.54 4.79 4.13
CA LEU A 68 -33.99 3.78 5.04
C LEU A 68 -32.75 4.29 5.80
N LYS A 69 -32.00 5.24 5.21
CA LYS A 69 -30.85 5.86 5.86
C LYS A 69 -31.30 6.75 7.02
N THR A 70 -32.35 7.54 6.83
CA THR A 70 -32.94 8.35 7.90
C THR A 70 -33.50 7.46 9.01
N GLU A 71 -34.21 6.38 8.64
CA GLU A 71 -34.70 5.38 9.61
C GLU A 71 -33.56 4.75 10.43
N TYR A 72 -32.43 4.42 9.79
CA TYR A 72 -31.25 3.93 10.51
C TYR A 72 -30.66 4.99 11.45
N GLN A 73 -30.62 6.25 11.04
CA GLN A 73 -30.06 7.33 11.86
C GLN A 73 -30.92 7.61 13.09
N ASP A 74 -32.24 7.59 12.94
CA ASP A 74 -33.22 7.81 14.00
C ASP A 74 -33.37 6.59 14.94
N ALA A 75 -32.90 5.40 14.52
CA ALA A 75 -32.97 4.21 15.35
C ALA A 75 -32.09 4.27 16.62
N ASP A 76 -32.61 3.68 17.69
CA ASP A 76 -31.91 3.55 18.98
C ASP A 76 -30.59 2.77 18.87
N ALA A 77 -29.66 3.08 19.78
CA ALA A 77 -28.35 2.42 19.84
C ALA A 77 -28.44 0.90 20.01
N ASP A 78 -29.48 0.39 20.66
CA ASP A 78 -29.71 -1.05 20.83
C ASP A 78 -30.20 -1.74 19.54
N GLN A 79 -31.00 -1.04 18.72
CA GLN A 79 -31.39 -1.54 17.39
C GLN A 79 -30.20 -1.55 16.44
N LYS A 80 -29.37 -0.50 16.47
CA LYS A 80 -28.10 -0.43 15.71
C LYS A 80 -27.16 -1.58 16.07
N ARG A 81 -27.04 -1.90 17.37
CA ARG A 81 -26.28 -3.07 17.86
C ARG A 81 -26.86 -4.40 17.37
N ARG A 82 -28.19 -4.53 17.33
CA ARG A 82 -28.87 -5.75 16.88
C ARG A 82 -28.66 -6.02 15.40
N TRP A 83 -28.67 -4.97 14.58
CA TRP A 83 -28.43 -5.08 13.14
C TRP A 83 -26.96 -5.27 12.78
N GLY A 84 -26.04 -4.70 13.56
CA GLY A 84 -24.61 -4.91 13.38
C GLY A 84 -24.04 -4.36 12.06
N PHE A 85 -24.76 -3.48 11.37
CA PHE A 85 -24.34 -2.91 10.08
C PHE A 85 -23.01 -2.14 10.17
N GLU A 86 -22.65 -1.65 11.35
CA GLU A 86 -21.37 -1.00 11.64
C GLU A 86 -20.17 -1.93 11.39
N PHE A 87 -20.30 -3.23 11.71
CA PHE A 87 -19.23 -4.20 11.49
C PHE A 87 -19.06 -4.55 10.00
N ASP A 88 -20.17 -4.66 9.27
CA ASP A 88 -20.14 -4.86 7.81
C ASP A 88 -19.52 -3.63 7.12
N TYR A 89 -19.91 -2.43 7.55
CA TYR A 89 -19.34 -1.19 7.03
C TYR A 89 -17.84 -1.06 7.34
N MET A 90 -17.41 -1.41 8.56
CA MET A 90 -16.01 -1.42 8.94
C MET A 90 -15.19 -2.40 8.08
N ARG A 91 -15.72 -3.60 7.81
CA ARG A 91 -15.06 -4.61 6.96
C ARG A 91 -14.92 -4.11 5.52
N ASP A 92 -15.97 -3.53 4.96
CA ASP A 92 -15.94 -2.96 3.61
C ASP A 92 -14.90 -1.83 3.51
N MET A 93 -14.89 -0.90 4.49
CA MET A 93 -13.89 0.16 4.54
C MET A 93 -12.47 -0.39 4.67
N GLN A 94 -12.25 -1.37 5.55
CA GLN A 94 -10.94 -2.00 5.71
C GLN A 94 -10.44 -2.61 4.40
N HIS A 95 -11.30 -3.34 3.68
CA HIS A 95 -10.93 -3.92 2.39
C HIS A 95 -10.49 -2.86 1.37
N HIS A 96 -11.20 -1.73 1.29
CA HIS A 96 -10.82 -0.64 0.38
C HIS A 96 -9.56 0.11 0.83
N ILE A 97 -9.38 0.32 2.13
CA ILE A 97 -8.18 0.92 2.71
C ILE A 97 -6.96 0.03 2.48
N ASP A 98 -7.07 -1.28 2.72
CA ASP A 98 -5.99 -2.24 2.48
C ASP A 98 -5.61 -2.33 1.01
N SER A 99 -6.60 -2.30 0.10
CA SER A 99 -6.35 -2.21 -1.34
C SER A 99 -5.60 -0.92 -1.72
N CYS A 100 -5.96 0.21 -1.10
CA CYS A 100 -5.25 1.48 -1.28
C CYS A 100 -3.82 1.42 -0.72
N ASN A 101 -3.63 0.89 0.48
CA ASN A 101 -2.31 0.73 1.11
C ASN A 101 -1.39 -0.17 0.28
N ARG A 102 -1.89 -1.29 -0.25
CA ARG A 102 -1.11 -2.15 -1.17
C ARG A 102 -0.69 -1.40 -2.45
N LYS A 103 -1.56 -0.54 -2.97
CA LYS A 103 -1.23 0.32 -4.12
C LYS A 103 -0.18 1.37 -3.75
N ILE A 104 -0.30 2.00 -2.58
CA ILE A 104 0.68 2.95 -2.04
C ILE A 104 2.04 2.27 -1.89
N ASP A 105 2.11 1.12 -1.22
CA ASP A 105 3.35 0.37 -1.03
C ASP A 105 3.98 -0.02 -2.37
N SER A 106 3.18 -0.48 -3.33
CA SER A 106 3.68 -0.83 -4.66
C SER A 106 4.22 0.40 -5.40
N ALA A 107 3.55 1.55 -5.27
CA ALA A 107 4.01 2.81 -5.87
C ALA A 107 5.26 3.35 -5.17
N GLN A 108 5.35 3.26 -3.85
CA GLN A 108 6.51 3.63 -3.05
C GLN A 108 7.71 2.74 -3.40
N ARG A 109 7.54 1.41 -3.47
CA ARG A 109 8.60 0.48 -3.91
C ARG A 109 9.12 0.75 -5.33
N ARG A 110 8.31 1.34 -6.21
CA ARG A 110 8.75 1.75 -7.56
C ARG A 110 9.56 3.05 -7.54
N LEU A 111 9.42 3.87 -6.50
CA LEU A 111 10.19 5.11 -6.32
C LEU A 111 11.40 4.92 -5.40
N GLU A 112 11.32 4.00 -4.45
CA GLU A 112 12.41 3.65 -3.57
C GLU A 112 13.53 3.00 -4.39
N LYS A 113 14.74 3.56 -4.25
CA LYS A 113 15.95 2.93 -4.76
C LYS A 113 16.11 1.58 -4.11
N THR A 114 16.47 0.57 -4.89
CA THR A 114 16.73 -0.74 -4.32
C THR A 114 17.83 -0.61 -3.25
N PRO A 115 17.80 -1.40 -2.17
CA PRO A 115 18.88 -1.38 -1.17
C PRO A 115 20.24 -1.70 -1.78
N GLU A 116 20.26 -2.39 -2.93
CA GLU A 116 21.46 -2.64 -3.72
C GLU A 116 22.02 -1.36 -4.37
N GLU A 117 21.18 -0.54 -5.00
CA GLU A 117 21.59 0.77 -5.54
C GLU A 117 22.14 1.69 -4.44
N ILE A 118 21.53 1.67 -3.26
CA ILE A 118 22.01 2.45 -2.10
C ILE A 118 23.39 1.96 -1.66
N ARG A 119 23.61 0.64 -1.60
CA ARG A 119 24.92 0.05 -1.28
C ARG A 119 25.97 0.41 -2.33
N GLN A 120 25.64 0.31 -3.62
CA GLN A 120 26.53 0.68 -4.72
C GLN A 120 26.90 2.17 -4.69
N THR A 121 25.92 3.04 -4.45
CA THR A 121 26.14 4.49 -4.30
C THR A 121 27.09 4.77 -3.13
N ASN A 122 26.86 4.15 -1.97
CA ASN A 122 27.74 4.31 -0.79
C ASN A 122 29.15 3.78 -1.01
N ALA A 123 29.30 2.65 -1.73
CA ALA A 123 30.60 2.09 -2.07
C ALA A 123 31.39 3.03 -2.99
N LEU A 124 30.73 3.59 -4.02
CA LEU A 124 31.34 4.57 -4.91
C LEU A 124 31.73 5.87 -4.18
N LEU A 125 30.86 6.39 -3.32
CA LEU A 125 31.18 7.55 -2.48
C LEU A 125 32.39 7.29 -1.57
N LYS A 126 32.50 6.09 -1.00
CA LYS A 126 33.67 5.70 -0.21
C LYS A 126 34.94 5.65 -1.06
N ALA A 127 34.88 5.04 -2.24
CA ALA A 127 36.01 4.96 -3.15
C ALA A 127 36.47 6.35 -3.64
N ILE A 128 35.54 7.25 -3.99
CA ILE A 128 35.86 8.63 -4.39
C ILE A 128 36.54 9.38 -3.24
N ASN A 129 36.06 9.21 -2.00
CA ASN A 129 36.67 9.83 -0.83
C ASN A 129 38.08 9.29 -0.54
N GLU A 130 38.30 7.98 -0.70
CA GLU A 130 39.62 7.36 -0.52
C GLU A 130 40.61 7.80 -1.60
N LEU A 131 40.18 7.84 -2.87
CA LEU A 131 40.97 8.38 -3.98
C LEU A 131 41.29 9.86 -3.77
N THR A 132 40.34 10.67 -3.29
CA THR A 132 40.57 12.09 -2.99
C THR A 132 41.64 12.26 -1.92
N LYS A 133 41.54 11.54 -0.79
CA LYS A 133 42.57 11.56 0.25
C LYS A 133 43.94 11.11 -0.27
N SER A 134 43.98 10.09 -1.13
CA SER A 134 45.24 9.61 -1.70
C SER A 134 45.84 10.59 -2.71
N ILE A 135 45.02 11.32 -3.47
CA ILE A 135 45.46 12.39 -4.35
C ILE A 135 46.04 13.53 -3.53
N ASP A 136 45.35 13.97 -2.48
CA ASP A 136 45.80 15.07 -1.62
C ASP A 136 47.13 14.73 -0.92
N ALA A 137 47.27 13.50 -0.40
CA ALA A 137 48.52 13.02 0.18
C ALA A 137 49.66 12.96 -0.86
N GLY A 138 49.40 12.43 -2.06
CA GLY A 138 50.41 12.37 -3.12
C GLY A 138 50.82 13.77 -3.62
N MET A 139 49.90 14.74 -3.65
CA MET A 139 50.21 16.13 -4.00
C MET A 139 51.14 16.78 -2.97
N LEU A 140 50.94 16.51 -1.67
CA LEU A 140 51.84 16.98 -0.61
C LEU A 140 53.24 16.34 -0.72
N GLU A 141 53.32 15.04 -0.99
CA GLU A 141 54.60 14.34 -1.18
C GLU A 141 55.38 14.93 -2.37
N ILE A 142 54.69 15.22 -3.49
CA ILE A 142 55.29 15.87 -4.67
C ILE A 142 55.83 17.26 -4.32
N GLN A 143 55.11 18.03 -3.49
CA GLN A 143 55.57 19.34 -3.05
C GLN A 143 56.87 19.23 -2.25
N ILE A 144 56.94 18.32 -1.27
CA ILE A 144 58.13 18.10 -0.43
C ILE A 144 59.32 17.65 -1.29
N MET A 145 59.14 16.67 -2.18
CA MET A 145 60.21 16.22 -3.07
C MET A 145 60.68 17.32 -4.04
N GLY A 146 59.79 18.24 -4.40
CA GLY A 146 60.12 19.44 -5.19
C GLY A 146 61.01 20.42 -4.42
N GLU A 147 60.71 20.65 -3.13
CA GLU A 147 61.51 21.49 -2.23
C GLU A 147 62.90 20.89 -1.95
N GLU A 148 62.99 19.56 -1.84
CA GLU A 148 64.26 18.82 -1.64
C GLU A 148 65.10 18.68 -2.93
N GLY A 149 64.59 19.12 -4.08
CA GLY A 149 65.30 19.07 -5.36
C GLY A 149 65.32 17.70 -6.04
N MET A 150 64.52 16.73 -5.57
CA MET A 150 64.38 15.39 -6.15
C MET A 150 63.41 15.37 -7.35
N VAL A 151 63.75 16.13 -8.39
CA VAL A 151 62.87 16.38 -9.55
C VAL A 151 62.43 15.09 -10.25
N ASN A 152 63.33 14.12 -10.45
CA ASN A 152 63.00 12.88 -11.14
C ASN A 152 61.98 12.02 -10.36
N MET A 153 62.07 12.00 -9.02
CA MET A 153 61.12 11.26 -8.18
C MET A 153 59.77 11.97 -8.11
N ALA A 154 59.77 13.30 -8.00
CA ALA A 154 58.56 14.12 -8.02
C ALA A 154 57.74 13.92 -9.31
N VAL A 155 58.40 13.82 -10.48
CA VAL A 155 57.72 13.54 -11.77
C VAL A 155 57.10 12.14 -11.82
N GLN A 156 57.75 11.14 -11.23
CA GLN A 156 57.22 9.78 -11.15
C GLN A 156 55.97 9.72 -10.25
N GLU A 157 56.01 10.33 -9.07
CA GLU A 157 54.83 10.40 -8.19
C GLU A 157 53.70 11.24 -8.80
N PHE A 158 54.01 12.33 -9.50
CA PHE A 158 53.01 13.12 -10.22
C PHE A 158 52.27 12.28 -11.27
N THR A 159 52.98 11.41 -11.99
CA THR A 159 52.36 10.48 -12.94
C THR A 159 51.37 9.54 -12.23
N LYS A 160 51.73 9.00 -11.06
CA LYS A 160 50.84 8.14 -10.26
C LYS A 160 49.60 8.89 -9.76
N VAL A 161 49.76 10.13 -9.30
CA VAL A 161 48.63 10.98 -8.89
C VAL A 161 47.71 11.28 -10.08
N ARG A 162 48.25 11.48 -11.29
CA ARG A 162 47.42 11.63 -12.50
C ARG A 162 46.56 10.39 -12.80
N TYR A 163 47.11 9.18 -12.64
CA TYR A 163 46.33 7.95 -12.78
C TYR A 163 45.20 7.87 -11.74
N LYS A 164 45.49 8.17 -10.47
CA LYS A 164 44.47 8.21 -9.41
C LYS A 164 43.39 9.26 -9.67
N LYS A 165 43.76 10.41 -10.26
CA LYS A 165 42.80 11.45 -10.67
C LYS A 165 41.89 10.99 -11.80
N ALA A 166 42.42 10.27 -12.79
CA ALA A 166 41.62 9.68 -13.86
C ALA A 166 40.65 8.63 -13.31
N GLU A 167 41.10 7.75 -12.40
CA GLU A 167 40.24 6.76 -11.74
C GLU A 167 39.13 7.43 -10.90
N LYS A 168 39.45 8.52 -10.20
CA LYS A 168 38.45 9.32 -9.48
C LYS A 168 37.37 9.85 -10.41
N GLU A 169 37.77 10.43 -11.55
CA GLU A 169 36.82 10.96 -12.54
C GLU A 169 35.91 9.86 -13.11
N GLU A 170 36.45 8.66 -13.34
CA GLU A 170 35.67 7.50 -13.77
C GLU A 170 34.65 7.05 -12.72
N ARG A 171 35.04 6.98 -11.44
CA ARG A 171 34.11 6.64 -10.34
C ARG A 171 33.06 7.73 -10.09
N GLU A 172 33.40 9.00 -10.29
CA GLU A 172 32.43 10.09 -10.25
C GLU A 172 31.45 10.01 -11.43
N ARG A 173 31.91 9.60 -12.61
CA ARG A 173 31.05 9.35 -13.78
C ARG A 173 30.13 8.16 -13.54
N GLU A 174 30.62 7.07 -12.96
CA GLU A 174 29.79 5.92 -12.55
C GLU A 174 28.75 6.33 -11.52
N LEU A 175 29.11 7.13 -10.52
CA LEU A 175 28.18 7.64 -9.50
C LEU A 175 27.09 8.52 -10.11
N ARG A 176 27.45 9.39 -11.07
CA ARG A 176 26.48 10.20 -11.84
C ARG A 176 25.57 9.31 -12.68
N ALA A 177 26.14 8.33 -13.39
CA ALA A 177 25.37 7.38 -14.19
C ALA A 177 24.40 6.53 -13.34
N LEU A 178 24.79 6.11 -12.13
CA LEU A 178 23.93 5.43 -11.15
C LEU A 178 22.84 6.35 -10.59
N SER A 179 23.16 7.64 -10.43
CA SER A 179 22.18 8.64 -10.02
C SER A 179 21.16 8.93 -11.13
N ASP A 180 21.60 8.89 -12.39
CA ASP A 180 20.82 9.16 -13.61
C ASP A 180 20.08 7.92 -14.15
N THR A 181 20.49 6.69 -13.79
CA THR A 181 19.75 5.45 -14.09
C THR A 181 18.43 5.33 -13.33
N GLY A 182 18.16 6.24 -12.40
CA GLY A 182 16.80 6.54 -11.91
C GLY A 182 15.86 7.17 -12.97
N GLY A 183 16.28 7.21 -14.23
CA GLY A 183 15.55 7.82 -15.35
C GLY A 183 15.64 9.34 -15.33
N PRO A 184 15.61 10.01 -16.51
CA PRO A 184 15.84 11.45 -16.59
C PRO A 184 14.71 12.19 -15.87
N SER A 185 15.04 12.77 -14.70
CA SER A 185 14.26 13.79 -14.00
C SER A 185 12.85 13.46 -13.47
N GLY A 186 12.29 12.27 -13.70
CA GLY A 186 10.92 11.92 -13.28
C GLY A 186 10.82 11.27 -11.90
N HIS A 187 11.45 10.12 -11.71
CA HIS A 187 11.15 9.26 -10.55
C HIS A 187 11.64 9.85 -9.21
N GLN A 188 12.80 10.52 -9.15
CA GLN A 188 13.27 11.12 -7.89
C GLN A 188 12.54 12.42 -7.49
N LYS A 189 11.81 13.04 -8.42
CA LYS A 189 11.05 14.27 -8.15
C LYS A 189 9.61 13.98 -7.77
N LEU A 190 9.14 12.75 -8.00
CA LEU A 190 7.81 12.31 -7.65
C LEU A 190 7.80 11.72 -6.23
N GLN A 191 6.72 12.00 -5.53
CA GLN A 191 6.35 11.45 -4.23
C GLN A 191 4.97 10.82 -4.38
N VAL A 192 4.72 9.72 -3.66
CA VAL A 192 3.37 9.14 -3.59
C VAL A 192 2.60 9.80 -2.44
N CYS A 193 1.34 10.12 -2.67
CA CYS A 193 0.44 10.58 -1.60
C CYS A 193 0.02 9.40 -0.71
N ASP A 194 0.20 9.55 0.61
CA ASP A 194 -0.09 8.51 1.60
C ASP A 194 -1.59 8.23 1.79
N VAL A 195 -2.47 9.11 1.31
CA VAL A 195 -3.92 8.95 1.43
C VAL A 195 -4.50 8.18 0.25
N CYS A 196 -4.18 8.60 -0.98
CA CYS A 196 -4.82 8.12 -2.20
C CYS A 196 -3.89 7.40 -3.18
N GLY A 197 -2.59 7.34 -2.91
CA GLY A 197 -1.61 6.60 -3.72
C GLY A 197 -1.29 7.20 -5.09
N ALA A 198 -1.69 8.45 -5.35
CA ALA A 198 -1.32 9.14 -6.58
C ALA A 198 0.13 9.67 -6.53
N TYR A 199 0.78 9.81 -7.69
CA TYR A 199 2.09 10.45 -7.81
C TYR A 199 1.93 11.99 -7.85
N LEU A 200 2.63 12.68 -6.97
CA LEU A 200 2.75 14.13 -6.88
C LEU A 200 4.20 14.53 -7.16
N SER A 201 4.44 15.66 -7.82
CA SER A 201 5.81 16.18 -7.94
C SER A 201 6.14 17.06 -6.74
N ARG A 202 7.34 16.92 -6.18
CA ARG A 202 7.86 17.84 -5.15
C ARG A 202 8.09 19.26 -5.67
N LEU A 203 8.17 19.43 -7.00
CA LEU A 203 8.34 20.72 -7.66
C LEU A 203 7.01 21.37 -8.05
N ASP A 204 5.87 20.76 -7.72
CA ASP A 204 4.58 21.34 -8.05
C ASP A 204 4.25 22.55 -7.17
N ASN A 205 3.54 23.51 -7.75
CA ASN A 205 3.05 24.70 -7.07
C ASN A 205 1.89 24.34 -6.11
N ASP A 206 1.77 25.06 -4.99
CA ASP A 206 0.74 24.89 -3.96
C ASP A 206 -0.68 24.85 -4.54
N ARG A 207 -0.97 25.61 -5.61
CA ARG A 207 -2.27 25.56 -6.29
C ARG A 207 -2.58 24.15 -6.84
N ARG A 208 -1.60 23.49 -7.46
CA ARG A 208 -1.77 22.15 -8.02
C ARG A 208 -1.87 21.10 -6.92
N LEU A 209 -1.14 21.28 -5.81
CA LEU A 209 -1.29 20.45 -4.61
C LEU A 209 -2.67 20.60 -3.99
N ALA A 210 -3.22 21.82 -3.94
CA ALA A 210 -4.58 22.06 -3.49
C ALA A 210 -5.61 21.32 -4.36
N ASP A 211 -5.51 21.40 -5.69
CA ASP A 211 -6.40 20.66 -6.61
C ASP A 211 -6.35 19.14 -6.36
N HIS A 212 -5.20 18.61 -5.94
CA HIS A 212 -5.07 17.23 -5.50
C HIS A 212 -5.81 16.95 -4.18
N PHE A 213 -5.58 17.78 -3.14
CA PHE A 213 -6.19 17.58 -1.81
C PHE A 213 -7.70 17.77 -1.80
N TYR A 214 -8.22 18.70 -2.61
CA TYR A 214 -9.66 18.92 -2.82
C TYR A 214 -10.26 17.98 -3.87
N GLY A 215 -9.44 17.12 -4.48
CA GLY A 215 -9.92 16.11 -5.41
C GLY A 215 -10.81 15.08 -4.72
N LYS A 216 -11.88 14.65 -5.41
CA LYS A 216 -12.82 13.62 -4.92
C LYS A 216 -12.13 12.35 -4.44
N MET A 217 -11.05 11.95 -5.13
CA MET A 217 -10.24 10.79 -4.77
C MET A 217 -9.57 10.93 -3.40
N HIS A 218 -8.93 12.09 -3.16
CA HIS A 218 -8.21 12.32 -1.91
C HIS A 218 -9.19 12.45 -0.75
N LEU A 219 -10.23 13.27 -0.93
CA LEU A 219 -11.28 13.47 0.09
C LEU A 219 -12.03 12.16 0.39
N GLY A 220 -12.34 11.35 -0.61
CA GLY A 220 -13.01 10.06 -0.43
C GLY A 220 -12.20 9.09 0.43
N TYR A 221 -10.90 8.92 0.14
CA TYR A 221 -10.02 8.09 0.97
C TYR A 221 -9.76 8.69 2.36
N ALA A 222 -9.64 10.02 2.48
CA ALA A 222 -9.48 10.68 3.76
C ALA A 222 -10.70 10.47 4.66
N GLN A 223 -11.91 10.62 4.10
CA GLN A 223 -13.17 10.37 4.81
C GLN A 223 -13.29 8.90 5.21
N MET A 224 -12.99 7.95 4.32
CA MET A 224 -13.03 6.52 4.65
C MET A 224 -12.04 6.15 5.76
N ARG A 225 -10.80 6.64 5.72
CA ARG A 225 -9.80 6.40 6.78
C ARG A 225 -10.28 6.96 8.12
N LYS A 226 -10.83 8.19 8.13
CA LYS A 226 -11.39 8.81 9.34
C LYS A 226 -12.60 8.06 9.90
N SER A 227 -13.51 7.62 9.03
CA SER A 227 -14.69 6.84 9.42
C SER A 227 -14.28 5.46 9.97
N TYR A 228 -13.32 4.79 9.33
CA TYR A 228 -12.76 3.53 9.81
C TYR A 228 -12.08 3.67 11.17
N ASP A 229 -11.27 4.71 11.39
CA ASP A 229 -10.60 4.93 12.68
C ASP A 229 -11.58 5.23 13.80
N THR A 230 -12.64 6.00 13.52
CA THR A 230 -13.72 6.28 14.47
C THR A 230 -14.44 4.99 14.87
N LEU A 231 -14.92 4.22 13.89
CA LEU A 231 -15.62 2.95 14.15
C LEU A 231 -14.70 1.91 14.78
N SER A 232 -13.43 1.85 14.39
CA SER A 232 -12.45 0.92 14.98
C SER A 232 -12.25 1.21 16.47
N LYS A 233 -12.25 2.48 16.89
CA LYS A 233 -12.17 2.85 18.31
C LYS A 233 -13.46 2.51 19.06
N GLU A 234 -14.62 2.82 18.48
CA GLU A 234 -15.92 2.55 19.11
C GLU A 234 -16.23 1.06 19.23
N LEU A 235 -15.75 0.25 18.29
CA LEU A 235 -15.95 -1.19 18.24
C LEU A 235 -14.82 -1.99 18.90
N LYS A 236 -13.66 -1.40 19.22
CA LYS A 236 -12.55 -2.09 19.92
C LYS A 236 -12.95 -2.63 21.29
N ASP A 237 -13.89 -1.96 21.97
CA ASP A 237 -14.43 -2.39 23.26
C ASP A 237 -15.70 -3.25 23.11
N ARG A 238 -16.15 -3.54 21.88
CA ARG A 238 -17.38 -4.29 21.59
C ARG A 238 -17.08 -5.59 20.86
N VAL A 239 -17.45 -6.72 21.47
CA VAL A 239 -17.37 -8.03 20.81
C VAL A 239 -18.37 -8.04 19.63
N PRO A 240 -17.93 -8.41 18.40
CA PRO A 240 -18.84 -8.53 17.27
C PRO A 240 -19.95 -9.55 17.58
N PRO A 241 -21.22 -9.23 17.29
CA PRO A 241 -22.30 -10.20 17.46
C PRO A 241 -21.97 -11.43 16.62
N ARG A 242 -22.01 -12.60 17.28
CA ARG A 242 -21.72 -13.89 16.65
C ARG A 242 -22.71 -14.07 15.50
N ASN A 243 -22.21 -14.01 14.27
CA ASN A 243 -23.01 -14.14 13.07
C ASN A 243 -23.89 -15.40 13.18
N SER A 244 -25.22 -15.25 13.25
CA SER A 244 -26.17 -16.36 13.40
C SER A 244 -26.34 -17.18 12.11
N TYR A 245 -25.47 -16.97 11.12
CA TYR A 245 -25.44 -17.65 9.84
C TYR A 245 -24.11 -18.39 9.65
N ALA A 246 -23.73 -19.20 10.63
CA ALA A 246 -22.79 -20.30 10.41
C ALA A 246 -23.62 -21.52 9.96
N PRO A 247 -23.34 -22.13 8.78
CA PRO A 247 -23.99 -23.38 8.44
C PRO A 247 -23.57 -24.42 9.48
N SER A 248 -24.56 -25.09 10.08
CA SER A 248 -24.40 -26.13 11.09
C SER A 248 -23.42 -27.19 10.61
N GLY A 249 -22.16 -27.07 11.04
CA GLY A 249 -21.14 -28.09 10.85
C GLY A 249 -21.42 -29.20 11.86
N GLY A 250 -21.85 -30.34 11.33
CA GLY A 250 -22.35 -31.48 12.08
C GLY A 250 -21.44 -31.94 13.22
N ASP A 251 -22.12 -32.38 14.26
CA ASP A 251 -21.64 -33.11 15.43
C ASP A 251 -20.57 -34.15 15.08
N MET A 252 -19.34 -33.91 15.52
CA MET A 252 -18.36 -34.97 15.77
C MET A 252 -18.10 -34.96 17.28
N ASP A 253 -18.92 -35.77 17.93
CA ASP A 253 -18.91 -36.13 19.34
C ASP A 253 -17.49 -36.45 19.81
N ARG A 254 -17.00 -35.68 20.79
CA ARG A 254 -15.74 -35.94 21.49
C ARG A 254 -16.04 -36.16 22.96
N GLY A 255 -16.53 -37.36 23.28
CA GLY A 255 -16.72 -37.83 24.64
C GLY A 255 -16.15 -39.24 24.89
N SER A 256 -15.03 -39.28 25.60
CA SER A 256 -14.75 -40.20 26.72
C SER A 256 -14.72 -41.74 26.55
N GLY A 257 -13.54 -42.32 26.81
CA GLY A 257 -13.38 -43.38 27.81
C GLY A 257 -13.46 -44.87 27.40
N GLY A 258 -12.37 -45.61 27.67
CA GLY A 258 -12.27 -47.09 27.66
C GLY A 258 -11.33 -47.59 26.54
N GLY A 259 -10.31 -48.42 26.73
CA GLY A 259 -10.01 -49.40 27.77
C GLY A 259 -9.92 -50.81 27.15
N TRP A 260 -8.69 -51.29 26.92
CA TRP A 260 -8.25 -52.71 26.78
C TRP A 260 -8.45 -53.51 25.47
N GLY A 261 -7.39 -54.26 25.12
CA GLY A 261 -7.34 -55.40 24.19
C GLY A 261 -6.99 -55.03 22.74
N GLY A 262 -6.03 -55.59 22.01
CA GLY A 262 -5.33 -56.87 22.10
C GLY A 262 -5.32 -57.49 20.69
N GLY A 263 -4.12 -57.76 20.13
CA GLY A 263 -3.92 -58.47 18.84
C GLY A 263 -3.62 -57.52 17.66
N GLY A 264 -2.59 -57.70 16.83
CA GLY A 264 -1.74 -58.86 16.60
C GLY A 264 -1.86 -59.31 15.14
N TYR A 265 -1.18 -58.63 14.22
CA TYR A 265 -0.64 -59.10 12.93
C TYR A 265 0.12 -57.88 12.34
N GLY A 266 1.33 -57.93 11.80
CA GLY A 266 2.07 -59.01 11.17
C GLY A 266 2.40 -58.56 9.74
N GLY A 267 3.68 -58.23 9.48
CA GLY A 267 4.28 -58.42 8.14
C GLY A 267 4.84 -57.19 7.41
N GLY A 268 6.18 -57.17 7.29
CA GLY A 268 6.94 -56.61 6.15
C GLY A 268 7.40 -55.16 6.29
N GLY A 269 8.69 -54.77 6.31
CA GLY A 269 9.92 -55.46 5.91
C GLY A 269 10.63 -54.66 4.81
N GLY A 270 11.81 -54.10 5.11
CA GLY A 270 12.77 -53.44 4.18
C GLY A 270 12.93 -51.94 4.45
N GLY A 271 13.98 -51.45 5.11
CA GLY A 271 15.39 -51.37 4.62
C GLY A 271 15.50 -50.12 3.71
N TYR A 272 16.35 -49.11 3.88
CA TYR A 272 17.76 -49.09 4.27
C TYR A 272 18.17 -47.70 4.81
N ARG A 273 19.05 -47.70 5.81
CA ARG A 273 19.69 -46.54 6.44
C ARG A 273 21.20 -46.70 6.24
N GLY A 274 21.90 -45.66 5.78
CA GLY A 274 23.37 -45.59 5.75
C GLY A 274 23.88 -44.95 4.44
N GLY A 275 24.85 -44.04 4.43
CA GLY A 275 25.81 -43.70 5.46
C GLY A 275 26.47 -42.33 5.23
N ARG A 276 27.00 -41.83 6.35
CA ARG A 276 27.92 -40.68 6.44
C ARG A 276 29.27 -41.05 5.83
N GLY A 277 29.85 -40.17 5.03
CA GLY A 277 31.27 -40.17 4.68
C GLY A 277 31.88 -38.80 5.01
N ARG A 278 32.74 -38.76 6.04
CA ARG A 278 33.59 -37.61 6.43
C ARG A 278 35.01 -38.14 6.69
N ARG A 279 36.02 -37.29 6.42
CA ARG A 279 37.51 -37.47 6.45
C ARG A 279 38.09 -38.00 5.13
N GLY A 280 39.19 -37.49 4.59
CA GLY A 280 40.18 -36.52 5.07
C GLY A 280 41.59 -36.92 4.59
N GLY A 281 42.43 -35.97 4.15
CA GLY A 281 43.85 -36.19 3.84
C GLY A 281 44.44 -35.02 3.01
N ARG A 282 45.21 -34.10 3.64
CA ARG A 282 46.69 -33.90 3.56
C ARG A 282 47.19 -33.41 2.18
N ARG A 283 47.74 -32.19 1.99
CA ARG A 283 48.98 -31.51 2.47
C ARG A 283 50.26 -31.94 1.71
N GLY A 284 50.99 -30.96 1.16
CA GLY A 284 52.36 -31.01 0.59
C GLY A 284 52.34 -31.04 -0.95
N GLY A 285 52.92 -30.11 -1.72
CA GLY A 285 54.08 -29.25 -1.51
C GLY A 285 55.28 -29.88 -2.21
N TRP A 286 55.68 -29.34 -3.36
CA TRP A 286 57.03 -29.13 -3.94
C TRP A 286 56.83 -28.29 -5.21
#